data_AF-A0A7K2QBE2-F1
#
_entry.id   AF-A0A7K2QBE2-F1
#
_cell.length_a   1.000
_cell.length_b   1.000
_cell.length_c   1.000
_cell.angle_alpha   90.00
_cell.angle_beta   90.00
_cell.angle_gamma   90.00
#
_symmetry.space_group_name_H-M   'P 1'
#
loop_
_entity.id
_entity.type
_entity.pdbx_description
1 polymer ?
#
loop_
_entity_poly.entity_id
_entity_poly.type
_entity_poly.pdbx_seq_one_letter_code
_entity_poly.pdbx_strand_id
1 'polypeptide(L)'
;MHALRRLAADHAAARRLGLPVADVRGSTRRQLLGRAAALGLGTALASGAGASARSQAQAVEALPEKKPVTPARVAVVGAGISGLTAALTLKDAGVGCTLYEANPSRVGGRMWSQRSL
;
A
#
# COMPACT_ATOMS: atom_id res chain seq x y z
N MET A 1 14.64 8.03 -10.47
CA MET A 1 13.43 7.78 -9.64
C MET A 1 12.81 6.38 -9.77
N HIS A 2 13.07 5.60 -10.83
CA HIS A 2 12.47 4.27 -11.01
C HIS A 2 12.96 3.22 -10.01
N ALA A 3 14.24 3.29 -9.59
CA ALA A 3 14.82 2.35 -8.63
C ALA A 3 14.14 2.43 -7.25
N LEU A 4 13.89 3.65 -6.74
CA LEU A 4 13.21 3.85 -5.45
C LEU A 4 11.75 3.37 -5.50
N ARG A 5 11.04 3.64 -6.61
CA ARG A 5 9.67 3.14 -6.80
C ARG A 5 9.61 1.61 -6.84
N ARG A 6 10.59 0.98 -7.50
CA ARG A 6 10.68 -0.48 -7.55
C ARG A 6 10.96 -1.08 -6.17
N LEU A 7 11.90 -0.51 -5.43
CA LEU A 7 12.24 -0.95 -4.08
C LEU A 7 11.05 -0.80 -3.10
N ALA A 8 10.29 0.29 -3.21
CA ALA A 8 9.07 0.50 -2.44
C ALA A 8 7.96 -0.50 -2.82
N ALA A 9 7.79 -0.79 -4.11
CA ALA A 9 6.82 -1.76 -4.60
C ALA A 9 7.14 -3.20 -4.14
N ASP A 10 8.41 -3.60 -4.17
CA ASP A 10 8.86 -4.92 -3.71
C ASP A 10 8.58 -5.10 -2.21
N HIS A 11 8.84 -4.07 -1.39
CA HIS A 11 8.52 -4.09 0.05
C HIS A 11 7.02 -4.12 0.32
N ALA A 12 6.22 -3.37 -0.44
CA ALA A 12 4.76 -3.38 -0.29
C ALA A 12 4.16 -4.75 -0.65
N ALA A 13 4.65 -5.37 -1.73
CA ALA A 13 4.24 -6.71 -2.14
C ALA A 13 4.67 -7.78 -1.12
N ALA A 14 5.90 -7.70 -0.59
CA ALA A 14 6.39 -8.57 0.47
C ALA A 14 5.51 -8.50 1.74
N ARG A 15 5.19 -7.29 2.22
CA ARG A 15 4.29 -7.12 3.37
C ARG A 15 2.89 -7.65 3.11
N ARG A 16 2.35 -7.49 1.90
CA ARG A 16 1.00 -7.95 1.55
C ARG A 16 0.91 -9.47 1.48
N LEU A 17 1.98 -10.15 1.05
CA LEU A 17 2.01 -11.60 0.86
C LEU A 17 2.61 -12.34 2.06
N GLY A 18 3.13 -11.64 3.06
CA GLY A 18 3.83 -12.26 4.20
C GLY A 18 5.12 -12.98 3.77
N LEU A 19 5.75 -12.53 2.68
CA LEU A 19 6.95 -13.17 2.12
C LEU A 19 8.21 -12.33 2.38
N PRO A 20 9.38 -12.96 2.48
CA PRO A 20 10.65 -12.26 2.45
C PRO A 20 10.81 -11.40 1.20
N VAL A 21 11.36 -10.18 1.34
CA VAL A 21 11.58 -9.26 0.19
C VAL A 21 12.49 -9.89 -0.87
N ALA A 22 13.41 -10.75 -0.47
CA ALA A 22 14.28 -11.50 -1.38
C ALA A 22 13.48 -12.39 -2.35
N ASP A 23 12.36 -12.98 -1.90
CA ASP A 23 11.52 -13.88 -2.69
C ASP A 23 10.57 -13.13 -3.64
N VAL A 24 10.34 -11.84 -3.38
CA VAL A 24 9.53 -10.95 -4.20
C VAL A 24 10.41 -10.22 -5.23
N ARG A 25 11.65 -9.90 -4.88
CA ARG A 25 12.59 -9.20 -5.75
C ARG A 25 12.93 -10.06 -6.97
N GLY A 26 12.71 -9.52 -8.17
CA GLY A 26 12.97 -10.24 -9.42
C GLY A 26 11.87 -11.24 -9.83
N SER A 27 10.82 -11.38 -9.02
CA SER A 27 9.65 -12.17 -9.40
C SER A 27 8.83 -11.47 -10.49
N THR A 28 8.19 -12.28 -11.34
CA THR A 28 7.26 -11.77 -12.35
C THR A 28 5.88 -11.53 -11.73
N ARG A 29 5.11 -10.60 -12.31
CA ARG A 29 3.72 -10.34 -11.89
C ARG A 29 2.89 -11.62 -11.81
N ARG A 30 3.06 -12.54 -12.77
CA ARG A 30 2.36 -13.83 -12.81
C ARG A 30 2.72 -14.73 -11.61
N GLN A 31 3.99 -14.79 -11.22
CA GLN A 31 4.43 -15.55 -10.06
C GLN A 31 3.89 -14.95 -8.74
N LEU A 32 3.85 -13.62 -8.64
CA LEU A 32 3.27 -12.93 -7.48
C LEU A 32 1.76 -13.19 -7.35
N LEU A 33 1.03 -13.14 -8.47
CA LEU A 33 -0.39 -13.45 -8.48
C LEU A 33 -0.66 -14.92 -8.15
N GLY A 34 0.15 -15.86 -8.66
CA GLY A 34 0.03 -17.29 -8.32
C GLY A 34 0.25 -17.57 -6.83
N ARG A 35 1.24 -16.91 -6.21
CA ARG A 35 1.48 -17.00 -4.75
C ARG A 35 0.37 -16.35 -3.92
N ALA A 36 -0.14 -15.20 -4.37
CA ALA A 36 -1.29 -14.55 -3.74
C ALA A 36 -2.55 -15.43 -3.80
N ALA A 37 -2.78 -16.09 -4.94
CA ALA A 37 -3.90 -17.02 -5.10
C ALA A 37 -3.75 -18.26 -4.21
N ALA A 38 -2.55 -18.83 -4.09
CA ALA A 38 -2.29 -19.98 -3.21
C ALA A 38 -2.52 -19.66 -1.72
N LEU A 39 -2.15 -18.45 -1.28
CA LEU A 39 -2.42 -17.98 0.09
C LEU A 39 -3.90 -17.59 0.30
N GLY A 40 -4.62 -17.19 -0.75
CA GLY A 40 -6.05 -16.86 -0.71
C GLY A 40 -7.00 -18.04 -0.90
N LEU A 41 -6.57 -19.14 -1.53
CA LEU A 41 -7.35 -20.37 -1.69
C LEU A 41 -7.21 -21.34 -0.51
N GLY A 42 -6.36 -21.06 0.47
CA GLY A 42 -6.08 -21.92 1.63
C GLY A 42 -7.23 -22.10 2.64
N THR A 43 -8.44 -21.61 2.36
CA THR A 43 -9.65 -21.90 3.16
C THR A 43 -10.70 -22.75 2.44
N ALA A 44 -10.44 -23.24 1.22
CA ALA A 44 -11.35 -24.15 0.55
C ALA A 44 -10.57 -25.21 -0.24
N LEU A 45 -10.75 -26.49 0.19
CA LEU A 45 -10.22 -27.75 -0.37
C LEU A 45 -9.02 -28.36 0.38
N ALA A 46 -9.28 -28.81 1.61
CA ALA A 46 -8.55 -29.92 2.20
C ALA A 46 -9.19 -31.25 1.77
N SER A 47 -8.63 -31.90 0.75
CA SER A 47 -8.79 -33.35 0.54
C SER A 47 -7.59 -33.93 -0.24
N GLY A 48 -6.77 -34.74 0.45
CA GLY A 48 -5.96 -35.78 -0.21
C GLY A 48 -4.44 -35.73 -0.05
N ALA A 49 -3.94 -36.41 0.99
CA ALA A 49 -2.73 -37.25 1.09
C ALA A 49 -1.33 -36.69 0.69
N GLY A 50 -0.47 -36.54 1.70
CA GLY A 50 0.99 -36.45 1.54
C GLY A 50 1.71 -36.06 2.83
N ALA A 51 2.00 -37.05 3.69
CA ALA A 51 2.67 -36.84 4.97
C ALA A 51 4.09 -36.29 4.82
N SER A 52 4.36 -35.12 5.41
CA SER A 52 5.65 -34.78 6.01
C SER A 52 5.42 -33.69 7.05
N ALA A 53 5.30 -34.15 8.29
CA ALA A 53 5.36 -33.32 9.48
C ALA A 53 6.70 -32.57 9.52
N ARG A 54 6.69 -31.32 9.09
CA ARG A 54 7.58 -30.30 9.63
C ARG A 54 6.72 -29.28 10.32
N SER A 55 6.72 -29.40 11.64
CA SER A 55 6.51 -28.33 12.61
C SER A 55 6.77 -26.95 11.99
N GLN A 56 5.69 -26.26 11.64
CA GLN A 56 5.52 -24.84 11.87
C GLN A 56 4.07 -24.74 12.36
N ALA A 57 3.78 -25.30 13.54
CA ALA A 57 3.82 -24.49 14.76
C ALA A 57 3.32 -23.10 14.39
N GLN A 58 2.00 -22.95 14.54
CA GLN A 58 1.31 -21.70 14.44
C GLN A 58 2.07 -20.69 15.30
N ALA A 59 2.96 -19.92 14.69
CA ALA A 59 3.26 -18.60 15.17
C ALA A 59 1.97 -17.82 14.89
N VAL A 60 1.01 -17.97 15.81
CA VAL A 60 0.20 -16.84 16.21
C VAL A 60 1.19 -15.81 16.71
N GLU A 61 1.83 -15.12 15.75
CA GLU A 61 2.53 -13.87 15.96
C GLU A 61 1.53 -13.05 16.75
N ALA A 62 1.83 -12.85 18.04
CA ALA A 62 0.97 -12.11 18.94
C ALA A 62 0.58 -10.84 18.18
N LEU A 63 -0.73 -10.72 17.87
CA LEU A 63 -1.26 -9.55 17.18
C LEU A 63 -0.66 -8.35 17.90
N PRO A 64 0.18 -7.54 17.24
CA PRO A 64 0.94 -6.52 17.92
C PRO A 64 -0.06 -5.70 18.73
N GLU A 65 0.21 -5.61 20.04
CA GLU A 65 -0.60 -4.83 20.97
C GLU A 65 -0.97 -3.54 20.26
N LYS A 66 -2.27 -3.30 20.09
CA LYS A 66 -2.81 -2.26 19.22
C LYS A 66 -2.37 -0.92 19.81
N LYS A 67 -1.17 -0.48 19.42
CA LYS A 67 -0.53 0.72 19.93
C LYS A 67 -1.56 1.84 19.80
N PRO A 68 -1.83 2.61 20.86
CA PRO A 68 -2.82 3.68 20.80
C PRO A 68 -2.54 4.50 19.55
N VAL A 69 -3.51 4.50 18.64
CA VAL A 69 -3.36 5.12 17.32
C VAL A 69 -3.38 6.61 17.60
N THR A 70 -2.20 7.18 17.81
CA THR A 70 -2.03 8.63 17.82
C THR A 70 -2.63 9.16 16.53
N PRO A 71 -3.50 10.19 16.56
CA PRO A 71 -4.11 10.72 15.36
C PRO A 71 -3.02 11.05 14.35
N ALA A 72 -3.06 10.38 13.19
CA ALA A 72 -2.02 10.49 12.19
C ALA A 72 -1.96 11.93 11.67
N ARG A 73 -0.77 12.55 11.72
CA ARG A 73 -0.56 13.86 11.11
C ARG A 73 -0.24 13.65 9.63
N VAL A 74 -1.08 14.19 8.75
CA VAL A 74 -0.95 13.97 7.30
C VAL A 74 -0.51 15.26 6.60
N ALA A 75 0.52 15.15 5.76
CA ALA A 75 0.93 16.19 4.83
C ALA A 75 0.66 15.72 3.39
N VAL A 76 -0.03 16.54 2.60
CA VAL A 76 -0.28 16.30 1.18
C VAL A 76 0.59 17.26 0.38
N VAL A 77 1.42 16.74 -0.52
CA VAL A 77 2.35 17.55 -1.33
C VAL A 77 1.86 17.60 -2.78
N GLY A 78 1.52 18.81 -3.23
CA GLY A 78 0.96 19.16 -4.53
C GLY A 78 -0.56 19.31 -4.50
N ALA A 79 -1.07 20.51 -4.77
CA ALA A 79 -2.49 20.82 -4.96
C ALA A 79 -2.95 20.63 -6.43
N GLY A 80 -2.47 19.56 -7.07
CA GLY A 80 -3.06 19.03 -8.30
C GLY A 80 -4.35 18.25 -8.01
N ILE A 81 -5.01 17.73 -9.06
CA ILE A 81 -6.27 16.97 -8.89
C ILE A 81 -6.15 15.84 -7.86
N SER A 82 -5.05 15.06 -7.89
CA SER A 82 -4.84 13.96 -6.95
C SER A 82 -4.66 14.43 -5.51
N GLY A 83 -3.96 15.54 -5.27
CA GLY A 83 -3.73 16.05 -3.92
C GLY A 83 -4.98 16.72 -3.35
N LEU A 84 -5.73 17.44 -4.18
CA LEU A 84 -7.03 18.00 -3.79
C LEU A 84 -8.04 16.90 -3.45
N THR A 85 -8.11 15.83 -4.26
CA THR A 85 -8.95 14.67 -3.95
C THR A 85 -8.51 13.98 -2.66
N ALA A 86 -7.20 13.76 -2.46
CA ALA A 86 -6.70 13.15 -1.23
C ALA A 86 -7.04 14.00 0.01
N ALA A 87 -6.86 15.32 -0.06
CA ALA A 87 -7.21 16.23 1.03
C ALA A 87 -8.72 16.23 1.33
N LEU A 88 -9.57 16.19 0.29
CA LEU A 88 -11.02 16.08 0.44
C LEU A 88 -11.40 14.77 1.13
N THR A 89 -10.90 13.62 0.64
CA THR A 89 -11.17 12.31 1.24
C THR A 89 -10.72 12.23 2.71
N LEU A 90 -9.56 12.81 3.04
CA LEU A 90 -9.08 12.87 4.42
C LEU A 90 -10.01 13.73 5.29
N LYS A 91 -10.44 14.90 4.79
CA LYS A 91 -11.35 15.79 5.50
C LYS A 91 -12.71 15.15 5.73
N ASP A 92 -13.28 14.47 4.74
CA ASP A 92 -14.56 13.77 4.85
C ASP A 92 -14.50 12.63 5.87
N ALA A 93 -13.33 11.99 6.01
CA ALA A 93 -13.06 10.98 7.02
C ALA A 93 -12.74 11.56 8.42
N GLY A 94 -12.79 12.89 8.60
CA GLY A 94 -12.44 13.56 9.86
C GLY A 94 -10.94 13.58 10.18
N VAL A 95 -10.07 13.29 9.20
CA VAL A 95 -8.62 13.27 9.36
C VAL A 95 -8.03 14.61 8.91
N GLY A 96 -7.41 15.33 9.84
CA GLY A 96 -6.74 16.60 9.55
C GLY A 96 -5.50 16.41 8.67
N CYS A 97 -5.32 17.28 7.68
CA CYS A 97 -4.11 17.31 6.85
C CYS A 97 -3.67 18.73 6.51
N THR A 98 -2.39 18.89 6.17
CA THR A 98 -1.84 20.13 5.61
C THR A 98 -1.47 19.90 4.15
N LEU A 99 -2.04 20.70 3.25
CA LEU A 99 -1.79 20.65 1.81
C LEU A 99 -0.75 21.71 1.44
N TYR A 100 0.32 21.29 0.79
CA TYR A 100 1.38 22.16 0.27
C TYR A 100 1.33 22.21 -1.26
N GLU A 101 1.45 23.38 -1.84
CA GLU A 101 1.54 23.59 -3.29
C GLU A 101 2.78 24.42 -3.61
N ALA A 102 3.46 24.10 -4.71
CA ALA A 102 4.65 24.82 -5.13
C ALA A 102 4.29 26.17 -5.77
N ASN A 103 3.15 26.23 -6.47
CA ASN A 103 2.68 27.47 -7.07
C ASN A 103 1.99 28.37 -6.02
N PRO A 104 2.49 29.61 -5.81
CA PRO A 104 1.96 30.50 -4.77
C PRO A 104 0.59 31.10 -5.10
N SER A 105 0.21 31.15 -6.38
CA SER A 105 -0.98 31.88 -6.83
C SER A 105 -2.11 30.97 -7.34
N ARG A 106 -1.87 29.67 -7.51
CA ARG A 106 -2.91 28.76 -8.03
C ARG A 106 -2.79 27.31 -7.57
N VAL A 107 -3.94 26.64 -7.63
CA VAL A 107 -4.11 25.19 -7.48
C VAL A 107 -4.59 24.55 -8.80
N GLY A 108 -4.73 23.24 -8.81
CA GLY A 108 -5.19 22.43 -9.95
C GLY A 108 -4.06 21.68 -10.67
N GLY A 109 -2.80 22.01 -10.38
CA GLY A 109 -1.64 21.40 -11.02
C GLY A 109 -1.72 21.54 -12.54
N ARG A 110 -1.73 20.41 -13.25
CA ARG A 110 -1.84 20.36 -14.72
C ARG A 110 -3.20 20.79 -15.27
N MET A 111 -4.25 20.82 -14.44
CA MET A 111 -5.55 21.34 -14.85
C MET A 111 -5.49 22.88 -14.77
N TRP A 112 -5.33 23.53 -15.91
CA TRP A 112 -5.31 24.98 -16.03
C TRP A 112 -6.26 25.43 -17.13
N SER A 113 -7.17 26.34 -16.78
CA SER A 113 -8.03 27.04 -17.73
C SER A 113 -7.49 28.44 -17.94
N GLN A 114 -7.20 28.80 -19.19
CA GLN A 114 -6.83 30.15 -19.58
C GLN A 114 -8.03 31.09 -19.37
N ARG A 115 -7.80 32.24 -18.74
CA ARG A 115 -8.85 33.23 -18.43
C ARG A 115 -8.59 34.61 -19.06
N SER A 116 -7.50 34.75 -19.82
CA SER A 116 -7.21 35.96 -20.58
C SER A 116 -7.98 35.92 -21.90
N LEU A 117 -8.90 36.87 -22.09
CA LEU A 117 -9.48 37.26 -23.38
C LEU A 117 -8.50 38.15 -24.14
#